data_AF-A0A380FGB5-F1
#
_entry.id   AF-A0A380FGB5-F1
#
_cell.length_a   1.000
_cell.length_b   1.000
_cell.length_c   1.000
_cell.angle_alpha   90.00
_cell.angle_beta   90.00
_cell.angle_gamma   90.00
#
_symmetry.space_group_name_H-M   'P 1'
#
loop_
_entity.id
_entity.type
_entity.pdbx_description
1 polymer ?
#
loop_
_entity_poly.entity_id
_entity_poly.type
_entity_poly.pdbx_seq_one_letter_code
_entity_poly.pdbx_strand_id
1 'polypeptide(L)'
;MEKPERLLYIYTRFLNGKTLNKEALAEALNVNLRTIQRDISDLNHFIYEDAEWQGLGGTIIYDKNIEQHRLKIDKYKFESNRLLNLVFRMKTLTPIIHEDTYNLIRGLNANINMAEKMLSNKLFKSI
;
A
#
# COMPACT_ATOMS: atom_id res chain seq x y z
N MET A 1 20.38 -6.52 -8.28
CA MET A 1 19.49 -6.55 -7.09
C MET A 1 18.67 -7.83 -7.13
N GLU A 2 18.68 -8.62 -6.06
CA GLU A 2 17.94 -9.88 -5.97
C GLU A 2 16.41 -9.66 -5.95
N LYS A 3 15.65 -10.72 -6.28
CA LYS A 3 14.18 -10.63 -6.46
C LYS A 3 13.43 -10.20 -5.19
N PRO A 4 13.67 -10.78 -4.00
CA PRO A 4 12.94 -10.42 -2.79
C PRO A 4 13.07 -8.94 -2.42
N GLU A 5 14.28 -8.40 -2.50
CA GLU A 5 14.59 -7.01 -2.21
C GLU A 5 13.90 -6.09 -3.21
N ARG A 6 13.87 -6.47 -4.49
CA ARG A 6 13.21 -5.70 -5.54
C ARG A 6 11.70 -5.67 -5.38
N LEU A 7 11.07 -6.79 -5.04
CA LEU A 7 9.65 -6.84 -4.72
C LEU A 7 9.32 -5.93 -3.53
N LEU A 8 10.11 -6.00 -2.45
CA LEU A 8 9.93 -5.15 -1.28
C LEU A 8 10.12 -3.66 -1.62
N TYR A 9 11.14 -3.34 -2.42
CA TYR A 9 11.38 -1.98 -2.89
C TYR A 9 10.19 -1.44 -3.70
N ILE A 10 9.71 -2.19 -4.70
CA ILE A 10 8.58 -1.77 -5.54
C ILE A 10 7.31 -1.61 -4.69
N TYR A 11 7.00 -2.61 -3.86
CA TYR A 11 5.80 -2.62 -3.03
C TYR A 11 5.76 -1.46 -2.05
N THR A 12 6.86 -1.17 -1.35
CA THR A 12 6.92 -0.05 -0.39
C THR A 12 6.72 1.31 -1.06
N ARG A 13 7.16 1.48 -2.31
CA ARG A 13 6.91 2.73 -3.08
C ARG A 13 5.43 2.88 -3.39
N PHE A 14 4.77 1.80 -3.81
CA PHE A 14 3.32 1.81 -4.03
C PHE A 14 2.52 2.10 -2.75
N LEU A 15 2.90 1.51 -1.61
CA LEU A 15 2.26 1.79 -0.32
C LEU A 15 2.41 3.26 0.11
N ASN A 16 3.50 3.90 -0.29
CA ASN A 16 3.74 5.32 -0.06
C ASN A 16 3.07 6.25 -1.09
N GLY A 17 2.16 5.71 -1.92
CA GLY A 17 1.43 6.48 -2.93
C GLY A 17 2.28 6.91 -4.13
N LYS A 18 3.50 6.36 -4.30
CA LYS A 18 4.35 6.69 -5.45
C LYS A 18 3.88 5.96 -6.69
N THR A 19 4.05 6.61 -7.82
CA THR A 19 3.86 6.05 -9.16
C THR A 19 5.20 5.63 -9.74
N LEU A 20 5.22 4.56 -10.53
CA LEU A 20 6.46 3.95 -11.02
C LEU A 20 6.42 3.76 -12.54
N ASN A 21 7.38 4.37 -13.24
CA ASN A 21 7.68 4.04 -14.62
C ASN A 21 8.58 2.79 -14.66
N LYS A 22 8.24 1.81 -15.52
CA LYS A 22 8.93 0.50 -15.52
C LYS A 22 10.31 0.57 -16.18
N GLU A 23 10.49 1.45 -17.17
CA GLU A 23 11.77 1.69 -17.85
C GLU A 23 12.78 2.34 -16.90
N ALA A 24 12.39 3.44 -16.24
CA ALA A 24 13.21 4.13 -15.25
C ALA A 24 13.56 3.21 -14.07
N LEU A 25 12.64 2.35 -13.66
CA LEU A 25 12.88 1.39 -12.59
C LEU A 25 13.84 0.27 -13.02
N ALA A 26 13.74 -0.20 -14.27
CA ALA A 26 14.65 -1.20 -14.85
C ALA A 26 16.08 -0.65 -14.89
N GLU A 27 16.26 0.59 -15.33
CA GLU A 27 17.53 1.29 -15.33
C GLU A 27 18.09 1.47 -13.90
N ALA A 28 17.29 2.05 -13.00
CA ALA A 28 17.72 2.34 -11.62
C ALA A 28 18.12 1.09 -10.82
N LEU A 29 17.49 -0.05 -11.10
CA LEU A 29 17.76 -1.32 -10.40
C LEU A 29 18.72 -2.23 -11.17
N ASN A 30 19.20 -1.79 -12.33
CA ASN A 30 20.06 -2.53 -13.25
C ASN A 30 19.52 -3.95 -13.55
N VAL A 31 18.24 -4.01 -13.98
CA VAL A 31 17.57 -5.26 -14.38
C VAL A 31 16.82 -5.07 -15.70
N ASN A 32 16.47 -6.17 -16.35
CA ASN A 32 15.68 -6.12 -17.58
C ASN A 32 14.25 -5.58 -17.35
N LEU A 33 13.72 -4.87 -18.34
CA LEU A 33 12.33 -4.38 -18.34
C LEU A 33 11.31 -5.50 -18.09
N ARG A 34 11.52 -6.68 -18.71
CA ARG A 34 10.68 -7.87 -18.51
C ARG A 34 10.72 -8.37 -17.06
N THR A 35 11.83 -8.18 -16.35
CA THR A 35 11.94 -8.53 -14.93
C THR A 35 11.00 -7.63 -14.11
N ILE A 36 11.06 -6.31 -14.30
CA ILE A 36 10.18 -5.36 -13.63
C ILE A 36 8.70 -5.65 -13.93
N GLN A 37 8.37 -5.95 -15.18
CA GLN A 37 7.00 -6.31 -15.57
C GLN A 37 6.52 -7.55 -14.80
N ARG A 38 7.37 -8.57 -14.65
CA ARG A 38 7.04 -9.78 -13.89
C ARG A 38 6.89 -9.49 -12.41
N ASP A 39 7.76 -8.67 -11.83
CA ASP A 39 7.64 -8.29 -10.41
C ASP A 39 6.35 -7.54 -10.13
N ILE A 40 5.94 -6.63 -11.02
CA ILE A 40 4.64 -5.93 -10.92
C ILE A 40 3.49 -6.94 -10.99
N SER A 41 3.56 -7.92 -11.89
CA SER A 41 2.54 -8.98 -11.98
C SER A 41 2.51 -9.85 -10.72
N ASP A 42 3.65 -10.24 -10.18
CA ASP A 42 3.77 -11.03 -8.94
C ASP A 42 3.18 -10.27 -7.75
N LEU A 43 3.46 -8.96 -7.64
CA LEU A 43 2.86 -8.10 -6.62
C LEU A 43 1.35 -7.96 -6.79
N ASN A 44 0.87 -7.82 -8.04
CA ASN A 44 -0.56 -7.69 -8.30
C ASN A 44 -1.30 -9.00 -7.99
N HIS A 45 -0.68 -10.15 -8.24
CA HIS A 45 -1.20 -11.45 -7.82
C HIS A 45 -1.26 -11.58 -6.30
N PHE A 46 -0.20 -11.18 -5.59
CA PHE A 46 -0.21 -11.14 -4.12
C PHE A 46 -1.35 -10.27 -3.56
N ILE A 47 -1.52 -9.06 -4.11
CA ILE A 47 -2.61 -8.14 -3.73
C ILE A 47 -3.98 -8.75 -4.04
N TYR A 48 -4.10 -9.51 -5.14
CA TYR A 48 -5.34 -10.18 -5.49
C TYR A 48 -5.68 -11.33 -4.53
N GLU A 49 -4.70 -12.12 -4.08
CA GLU A 49 -4.94 -13.26 -3.18
C GLU A 49 -5.17 -12.85 -1.72
N ASP A 50 -4.67 -11.68 -1.33
CA ASP A 50 -4.79 -11.18 0.04
C ASP A 50 -6.18 -10.62 0.33
N ALA A 51 -6.85 -11.19 1.34
CA ALA A 51 -8.22 -10.84 1.71
C ALA A 51 -8.38 -9.37 2.14
N GLU A 52 -7.35 -8.78 2.74
CA GLU A 52 -7.36 -7.37 3.17
C GLU A 52 -7.40 -6.46 1.95
N TRP A 53 -6.52 -6.72 0.98
CA TRP A 53 -6.47 -6.00 -0.28
C TRP A 53 -7.73 -6.19 -1.13
N GLN A 54 -8.29 -7.40 -1.18
CA GLN A 54 -9.58 -7.64 -1.84
C GLN A 54 -10.72 -6.82 -1.23
N GLY A 55 -10.75 -6.74 0.11
CA GLY A 55 -11.70 -5.92 0.87
C GLY A 55 -11.61 -4.43 0.53
N LEU A 56 -10.44 -3.97 0.08
CA LEU A 56 -10.18 -2.60 -0.37
C LEU A 56 -10.28 -2.41 -1.89
N GLY A 57 -10.47 -3.49 -2.67
CA GLY A 57 -10.39 -3.44 -4.14
C GLY A 57 -9.00 -3.00 -4.63
N GLY A 58 -7.95 -3.41 -3.92
CA GLY A 58 -6.56 -3.08 -4.23
C GLY A 58 -6.11 -3.71 -5.55
N THR A 59 -5.44 -2.94 -6.39
CA THR A 59 -4.79 -3.44 -7.61
C THR A 59 -3.72 -2.49 -8.11
N ILE A 60 -2.63 -3.01 -8.66
CA ILE A 60 -1.65 -2.21 -9.40
C ILE A 60 -2.11 -2.09 -10.84
N ILE A 61 -2.34 -0.85 -11.29
CA ILE A 61 -2.78 -0.55 -12.66
C ILE A 61 -1.74 0.30 -13.38
N TYR A 62 -1.69 0.17 -14.70
CA TYR A 62 -1.04 1.16 -15.55
C TYR A 62 -2.00 2.31 -15.82
N ASP A 63 -1.62 3.51 -15.37
CA ASP A 63 -2.36 4.73 -15.63
C ASP A 63 -1.85 5.39 -16.91
N LYS A 64 -2.71 5.41 -17.94
CA LYS A 64 -2.38 5.97 -19.25
C LYS A 64 -2.18 7.48 -19.23
N ASN A 65 -2.74 8.20 -18.26
CA ASN A 65 -2.64 9.66 -18.22
C ASN A 65 -1.26 10.14 -17.75
N ILE A 66 -0.62 9.36 -16.89
CA ILE A 66 0.70 9.66 -16.33
C ILE A 66 1.78 8.69 -16.82
N GLU A 67 1.40 7.73 -17.66
CA GLU A 67 2.26 6.69 -18.24
C GLU A 67 3.07 5.89 -17.20
N GLN A 68 2.45 5.60 -16.05
CA GLN A 68 3.09 4.97 -14.91
C GLN A 68 2.17 3.97 -14.22
N HIS A 69 2.77 3.04 -13.49
CA HIS A 69 2.05 2.14 -12.62
C HIS A 69 1.73 2.82 -11.29
N ARG A 70 0.55 2.54 -10.75
CA ARG A 70 0.14 3.00 -9.42
C ARG A 70 -0.72 1.96 -8.72
N LEU A 71 -0.67 1.94 -7.39
CA LEU A 71 -1.65 1.22 -6.58
C LEU A 71 -2.97 1.98 -6.61
N LYS A 72 -4.02 1.34 -7.08
CA LYS A 72 -5.40 1.81 -7.01
C LYS A 72 -6.11 1.06 -5.91
N ILE A 73 -6.89 1.80 -5.14
CA ILE A 73 -7.81 1.29 -4.12
C ILE A 73 -9.22 1.76 -4.52
N ASP A 74 -10.23 0.93 -4.28
CA ASP A 74 -11.62 1.32 -4.50
C ASP A 74 -12.03 2.35 -3.43
N LYS A 75 -12.33 3.57 -3.88
CA LYS A 75 -12.69 4.69 -3.00
C LYS A 75 -13.93 4.38 -2.16
N TYR A 76 -14.94 3.69 -2.70
CA TYR A 76 -16.15 3.38 -1.96
C TYR A 76 -15.91 2.32 -0.89
N LYS A 77 -15.14 1.27 -1.22
CA LYS A 77 -14.74 0.26 -0.24
C LYS A 77 -13.85 0.86 0.85
N PHE A 78 -12.94 1.75 0.47
CA PHE A 78 -12.11 2.50 1.40
C PHE A 78 -12.92 3.42 2.31
N GLU A 79 -13.88 4.17 1.77
CA GLU A 79 -14.73 5.08 2.56
C GLU A 79 -15.68 4.32 3.50
N SER A 80 -16.14 3.14 3.07
CA SER A 80 -16.94 2.22 3.89
C SER A 80 -16.11 1.64 5.04
N ASN A 81 -14.78 1.55 4.90
CA ASN A 81 -13.87 1.26 5.99
C ASN A 81 -13.64 2.52 6.84
N ARG A 82 -14.59 2.78 7.75
CA ARG A 82 -14.64 4.00 8.57
C ARG A 82 -13.37 4.21 9.40
N LEU A 83 -12.75 3.13 9.91
CA LEU A 83 -11.56 3.21 10.75
C LEU A 83 -10.31 3.55 9.92
N LEU A 84 -10.12 2.89 8.77
CA LEU A 84 -9.00 3.17 7.87
C LEU A 84 -9.08 4.59 7.30
N ASN A 85 -10.29 5.02 6.92
CA ASN A 85 -10.55 6.39 6.44
C ASN A 85 -10.22 7.44 7.53
N LEU A 86 -10.59 7.16 8.79
CA LEU A 86 -10.25 8.02 9.93
C LEU A 86 -8.73 8.11 10.13
N VAL A 87 -8.01 6.98 10.15
CA VAL A 87 -6.55 6.93 10.31
C VAL A 87 -5.83 7.68 9.19
N PHE A 88 -6.27 7.50 7.94
CA PHE A 88 -5.70 8.21 6.80
C PHE A 88 -5.90 9.72 6.91
N ARG A 89 -7.10 10.17 7.27
CA ARG A 89 -7.40 11.60 7.49
C ARG A 89 -6.55 12.18 8.62
N MET A 90 -6.40 11.46 9.73
CA MET A 90 -5.52 11.87 10.82
C MET A 90 -4.07 12.03 10.36
N LYS A 91 -3.53 11.07 9.59
CA LYS A 91 -2.18 11.18 9.02
C LYS A 91 -2.02 12.40 8.10
N THR A 92 -3.03 12.72 7.30
CA THR A 92 -2.98 13.90 6.41
C THR A 92 -3.09 15.23 7.15
N LEU A 93 -3.78 15.27 8.30
CA LEU A 93 -4.00 16.48 9.09
C LEU A 93 -2.89 16.73 10.11
N THR A 94 -2.39 15.66 10.74
CA THR A 94 -1.32 15.69 11.74
C THR A 94 -0.34 14.57 11.41
N PRO A 95 0.82 14.86 10.81
CA PRO A 95 1.78 13.84 10.39
C PRO A 95 2.38 13.07 11.58
N ILE A 96 2.23 13.59 12.80
CA ILE A 96 2.61 12.96 14.07
C ILE A 96 1.33 12.73 14.87
N ILE A 97 1.02 11.47 15.17
CA ILE A 97 -0.12 11.09 16.01
C ILE A 97 0.38 11.00 17.45
N HIS A 98 -0.24 11.75 18.36
CA HIS A 98 0.08 11.69 19.79
C HIS A 98 -0.14 10.26 20.34
N GLU A 99 0.71 9.84 21.28
CA GLU A 99 0.70 8.46 21.82
C GLU A 99 -0.66 8.07 22.43
N ASP A 100 -1.33 9.01 23.10
CA ASP A 100 -2.68 8.77 23.65
C ASP A 100 -3.71 8.47 22.55
N THR A 101 -3.63 9.18 21.43
CA THR A 101 -4.50 8.94 20.27
C THR A 101 -4.20 7.57 19.64
N TYR A 102 -2.91 7.20 19.57
CA TYR A 102 -2.49 5.86 19.14
C TYR A 102 -3.04 4.77 20.06
N ASN A 103 -2.88 4.93 21.38
CA ASN A 103 -3.33 3.97 22.38
C ASN A 103 -4.86 3.85 22.43
N LEU A 104 -5.58 4.95 22.23
CA LEU A 104 -7.03 4.95 22.09
C LEU A 104 -7.48 4.14 20.86
N ILE A 105 -6.89 4.38 19.69
CA ILE A 105 -7.21 3.62 18.46
C ILE A 105 -6.86 2.14 18.64
N ARG A 106 -5.72 1.83 19.28
CA ARG A 106 -5.31 0.47 19.62
C ARG A 106 -6.29 -0.22 20.58
N GLY A 107 -6.79 0.50 21.58
CA GLY A 107 -7.79 -0.02 22.52
C GLY A 107 -9.13 -0.30 21.85
N LEU A 108 -9.57 0.59 20.95
CA LEU A 108 -10.78 0.40 20.13
C LEU A 108 -10.62 -0.75 19.12
N ASN A 109 -9.40 -1.02 18.65
CA ASN A 109 -9.05 -2.12 17.75
C ASN A 109 -9.12 -3.53 18.36
N ALA A 110 -9.46 -3.68 19.64
CA ALA A 110 -9.54 -5.00 20.29
C ALA A 110 -10.63 -5.92 19.68
N ASN A 111 -11.63 -5.37 19.01
CA ASN A 111 -12.77 -6.09 18.43
C ASN A 111 -12.85 -6.04 16.89
N ILE A 112 -11.76 -5.68 16.22
CA ILE A 112 -11.75 -5.47 14.77
C ILE A 112 -11.10 -6.67 14.06
N ASN A 113 -11.52 -6.96 12.82
CA ASN A 113 -10.98 -8.06 12.05
C ASN A 113 -9.45 -7.91 11.85
N MET A 114 -8.78 -9.04 11.58
CA MET A 114 -7.33 -9.12 11.56
C MET A 114 -6.69 -8.21 10.49
N ALA A 115 -7.43 -7.93 9.41
CA ALA A 115 -7.00 -7.09 8.31
C ALA A 115 -6.78 -5.63 8.72
N GLU A 116 -7.77 -5.05 9.38
CA GLU A 116 -7.71 -3.69 9.89
C GLU A 116 -6.63 -3.56 10.98
N LYS A 117 -6.41 -4.63 11.76
CA LYS A 117 -5.38 -4.69 12.80
C LYS A 117 -3.95 -4.69 12.21
N MET A 118 -3.71 -5.41 11.11
CA MET A 118 -2.38 -5.49 10.47
C MET A 118 -2.03 -4.21 9.70
N LEU A 119 -2.98 -3.64 8.96
CA LEU A 119 -2.81 -2.36 8.25
C LEU A 119 -2.61 -1.18 9.21
N SER A 120 -3.39 -1.12 10.29
CA SER A 120 -3.20 -0.19 11.40
C SER A 120 -1.78 -0.27 11.95
N ASN A 121 -1.31 -1.48 12.30
CA ASN A 121 0.03 -1.68 12.85
C ASN A 121 1.16 -1.30 11.87
N LYS A 122 0.98 -1.50 10.56
CA LYS A 122 1.96 -1.05 9.54
C LYS A 122 2.01 0.47 9.40
N LEU A 123 0.86 1.14 9.44
CA LEU A 123 0.78 2.60 9.38
C LEU A 123 1.42 3.26 10.62
N PHE A 124 1.17 2.71 11.80
CA PHE A 124 1.72 3.24 13.06
C PHE A 124 3.22 2.96 13.25
N LYS A 125 3.79 1.90 12.66
CA LYS A 125 5.24 1.62 12.70
C LYS A 125 6.08 2.52 11.79
N SER A 126 5.45 3.42 11.02
CA SER A 126 6.14 4.38 10.15
C SER A 126 6.17 5.81 10.72
N ILE A 127 5.81 5.94 11.99
CA ILE A 127 5.95 7.14 12.85
C ILE A 127 7.16 6.92 13.76
#